data_AF-A0A2G1Z9E3-F1
#
_entry.id   AF-A0A2G1Z9E3-F1
#
_cell.length_a   1.000
_cell.length_b   1.000
_cell.length_c   1.000
_cell.angle_alpha   90.00
_cell.angle_beta   90.00
_cell.angle_gamma   90.00
#
_symmetry.space_group_name_H-M   'P 1'
#
loop_
_entity.id
_entity.type
_entity.pdbx_description
1 polymer ?
#
loop_
_entity_poly.entity_id
_entity_poly.type
_entity_poly.pdbx_seq_one_letter_code
_entity_poly.pdbx_strand_id
1 'polypeptide(L)'
;MTVKRIVSNIAATSVDDVRKFYLDLFDLDVVMDHGWIATLASGETAQAQISIASEGGSGTSVPDLSIEVDDVDAVYQRAKRLGHDIEYELTDEPWGV
;
A
#
# COMPACT_ATOMS: atom_id res chain seq x y z
N MET A 1 -28.37 -4.01 3.09
CA MET A 1 -27.39 -3.51 2.09
C MET A 1 -26.01 -3.87 2.61
N THR A 2 -25.13 -4.45 1.80
CA THR A 2 -23.82 -4.95 2.24
C THR A 2 -22.73 -4.38 1.34
N VAL A 3 -21.67 -3.82 1.93
CA VAL A 3 -20.48 -3.35 1.21
C VAL A 3 -19.71 -4.55 0.68
N LYS A 4 -19.37 -4.55 -0.62
CA LYS A 4 -18.65 -5.65 -1.26
C LYS A 4 -17.13 -5.44 -1.33
N ARG A 5 -16.69 -4.19 -1.50
CA ARG A 5 -15.28 -3.78 -1.58
C ARG A 5 -15.15 -2.30 -1.28
N ILE A 6 -13.98 -1.90 -0.80
CA ILE A 6 -13.54 -0.51 -0.69
C ILE A 6 -12.21 -0.45 -1.46
N VAL A 7 -12.04 0.56 -2.31
CA VAL A 7 -10.84 0.74 -3.13
C VAL A 7 -10.35 2.16 -2.91
N SER A 8 -9.10 2.31 -2.46
CA SER A 8 -8.45 3.61 -2.39
C SER A 8 -8.10 4.09 -3.79
N ASN A 9 -8.30 5.38 -4.05
CA ASN A 9 -7.90 6.02 -5.30
C ASN A 9 -6.88 7.10 -4.97
N ILE A 10 -5.68 6.99 -5.54
CA ILE A 10 -4.60 7.96 -5.35
C ILE A 10 -4.63 8.92 -6.54
N ALA A 11 -4.69 10.22 -6.24
CA ALA A 11 -4.56 11.24 -7.28
C ALA A 11 -3.11 11.25 -7.80
N ALA A 12 -2.93 11.10 -9.11
CA ALA A 12 -1.62 11.07 -9.75
C ALA A 12 -1.58 12.01 -10.95
N THR A 13 -0.51 12.79 -11.08
CA THR A 13 -0.23 13.54 -12.32
C THR A 13 0.24 12.62 -13.44
N SER A 14 0.88 11.51 -13.08
CA SER A 14 1.29 10.42 -13.97
C SER A 14 0.83 9.10 -13.38
N VAL A 15 -0.19 8.49 -13.99
CA VAL A 15 -0.69 7.16 -13.58
C VAL A 15 0.40 6.11 -13.76
N ASP A 16 1.22 6.24 -14.80
CA ASP A 16 2.31 5.31 -15.12
C ASP A 16 3.41 5.29 -14.05
N ASP A 17 3.79 6.45 -13.55
CA ASP A 17 4.85 6.53 -12.53
C ASP A 17 4.36 5.97 -11.18
N VAL A 18 3.13 6.35 -10.78
CA VAL A 18 2.55 5.87 -9.52
C VAL A 18 2.25 4.37 -9.58
N ARG A 19 1.70 3.84 -10.69
CA ARG A 19 1.48 2.40 -10.79
C ARG A 19 2.81 1.64 -10.76
N LYS A 20 3.86 2.14 -11.42
CA LYS A 20 5.17 1.49 -11.47
C LYS A 20 5.76 1.30 -10.08
N PHE A 21 5.60 2.27 -9.19
CA PHE A 21 5.99 2.14 -7.78
C PHE A 21 5.38 0.88 -7.14
N TYR A 22 4.05 0.70 -7.27
CA TYR A 22 3.36 -0.44 -6.66
C TYR A 22 3.66 -1.77 -7.35
N LEU A 23 3.84 -1.78 -8.68
CA LEU A 23 4.26 -2.97 -9.41
C LEU A 23 5.65 -3.42 -8.96
N ASP A 24 6.62 -2.50 -8.95
CA ASP A 24 8.01 -2.82 -8.65
C ASP A 24 8.20 -3.19 -7.17
N LEU A 25 7.53 -2.48 -6.24
CA LEU A 25 7.72 -2.67 -4.81
C LEU A 25 6.95 -3.87 -4.25
N PHE A 26 5.71 -4.09 -4.69
CA PHE A 26 4.79 -5.07 -4.10
C PHE A 26 4.40 -6.22 -5.03
N ASP A 27 4.97 -6.32 -6.23
CA ASP A 27 4.64 -7.35 -7.23
C ASP A 27 3.12 -7.44 -7.52
N LEU A 28 2.41 -6.31 -7.50
CA LEU A 28 1.01 -6.29 -7.89
C LEU A 28 0.86 -6.46 -9.40
N ASP A 29 -0.30 -6.98 -9.83
CA ASP A 29 -0.67 -7.09 -11.23
C ASP A 29 -1.65 -5.98 -11.64
N VAL A 30 -1.53 -5.48 -12.87
CA VAL A 30 -2.54 -4.58 -13.46
C VAL A 30 -3.79 -5.39 -13.82
N VAL A 31 -4.87 -5.17 -13.08
CA VAL A 31 -6.16 -5.85 -13.32
C VAL A 31 -7.18 -4.99 -14.06
N MET A 32 -6.92 -3.69 -14.18
CA MET A 32 -7.70 -2.74 -14.97
C MET A 32 -6.82 -1.57 -15.40
N ASP A 33 -6.92 -1.16 -16.66
CA ASP A 33 -6.21 0.01 -17.19
C ASP A 33 -7.10 0.75 -18.20
N HIS A 34 -7.34 2.03 -17.94
CA HIS A 34 -8.06 2.95 -18.83
C HIS A 34 -7.23 4.20 -19.19
N GLY A 35 -5.92 4.17 -18.96
CA GLY A 35 -5.00 5.29 -19.14
C GLY A 35 -5.11 6.35 -18.06
N TRP A 36 -6.32 6.84 -17.76
CA TRP A 36 -6.55 7.83 -16.69
C TRP A 36 -6.66 7.21 -15.29
N ILE A 37 -6.84 5.89 -15.21
CA ILE A 37 -6.85 5.10 -13.97
C ILE A 37 -6.28 3.71 -14.27
N ALA A 38 -5.49 3.20 -13.33
CA ALA A 38 -5.09 1.80 -13.27
C ALA A 38 -5.50 1.22 -11.91
N THR A 39 -5.93 -0.04 -11.89
CA THR A 39 -6.17 -0.80 -10.64
C THR A 39 -5.21 -1.96 -10.59
N LEU A 40 -4.55 -2.10 -9.44
CA LEU A 40 -3.55 -3.14 -9.17
C LEU A 40 -4.06 -4.10 -8.09
N ALA A 41 -3.70 -5.38 -8.17
CA ALA A 41 -4.07 -6.39 -7.17
C ALA A 41 -3.05 -7.53 -7.09
N SER A 42 -2.94 -8.19 -5.94
CA SER A 42 -2.04 -9.34 -5.71
C SER A 42 -2.69 -10.71 -6.02
N GLY A 43 -3.97 -10.74 -6.42
CA GLY A 43 -4.75 -11.97 -6.56
C GLY A 43 -5.38 -12.49 -5.26
N GLU A 44 -4.96 -11.98 -4.11
CA GLU A 44 -5.50 -12.30 -2.79
C GLU A 44 -6.86 -11.64 -2.53
N THR A 45 -7.62 -12.19 -1.59
CA THR A 45 -8.93 -11.65 -1.17
C THR A 45 -8.91 -11.24 0.30
N ALA A 46 -9.20 -9.97 0.58
CA ALA A 46 -9.35 -9.42 1.92
C ALA A 46 -10.80 -8.99 2.22
N GLN A 47 -11.13 -8.82 3.51
CA GLN A 47 -12.42 -8.23 3.90
C GLN A 47 -12.47 -6.74 3.54
N ALA A 48 -13.67 -6.24 3.22
CA ALA A 48 -13.86 -4.81 3.00
C ALA A 48 -13.74 -4.07 4.35
N GLN A 49 -12.66 -3.32 4.53
CA GLN A 49 -12.34 -2.61 5.78
C GLN A 49 -12.01 -1.14 5.51
N ILE A 50 -12.24 -0.31 6.54
CA ILE A 50 -11.80 1.08 6.59
C ILE A 50 -11.38 1.38 8.03
N SER A 51 -10.17 1.90 8.19
CA SER A 51 -9.63 2.32 9.48
C SER A 51 -9.90 3.80 9.70
N ILE A 52 -10.21 4.18 10.94
CA ILE A 52 -10.38 5.56 11.38
C ILE A 52 -9.45 5.76 12.57
N ALA A 53 -8.47 6.65 12.43
CA ALA A 53 -7.42 6.85 13.43
C ALA A 53 -7.14 8.34 13.66
N SER A 54 -6.70 8.67 14.88
CA SER A 54 -6.21 10.01 15.23
C SER A 54 -4.69 10.16 15.09
N GLU A 55 -3.96 9.05 15.00
CA GLU A 55 -2.51 8.97 14.78
C GLU A 55 -2.16 7.65 14.06
N GLY A 56 -0.93 7.49 13.58
CA GLY A 56 -0.44 6.26 12.95
C GLY A 56 0.08 5.21 13.93
N GLY A 57 0.16 5.54 15.23
CA GLY A 57 0.83 4.74 16.24
C GLY A 57 2.25 5.24 16.50
N SER A 58 2.72 5.07 17.74
CA SER A 58 4.05 5.53 18.16
C SER A 58 4.32 7.01 17.88
N GLY A 59 3.28 7.85 17.83
CA GLY A 59 3.36 9.30 17.60
C GLY A 59 3.50 9.70 16.12
N THR A 60 3.38 8.75 15.19
CA THR A 60 3.42 9.02 13.75
C THR A 60 2.12 9.64 13.26
N SER A 61 2.18 10.28 12.08
CA SER A 61 0.97 10.76 11.40
C SER A 61 0.17 9.58 10.85
N VAL A 62 -1.15 9.74 10.71
CA VAL A 62 -2.01 8.71 10.12
C VAL A 62 -1.52 8.43 8.69
N PRO A 63 -1.21 7.16 8.33
CA PRO A 63 -0.79 6.85 6.96
C PRO A 63 -1.98 6.95 6.00
N ASP A 64 -1.70 7.30 4.75
CA ASP A 64 -2.74 7.30 3.70
C ASP A 64 -3.26 5.87 3.42
N LEU A 65 -2.38 4.87 3.50
CA LEU A 65 -2.68 3.45 3.28
C LEU A 65 -1.90 2.58 4.26
N SER A 66 -2.56 1.55 4.78
CA SER A 66 -1.89 0.41 5.45
C SER A 66 -1.91 -0.77 4.49
N ILE A 67 -0.73 -1.34 4.19
CA ILE A 67 -0.56 -2.46 3.26
C ILE A 67 0.07 -3.62 4.05
N GLU A 68 -0.70 -4.69 4.24
CA GLU A 68 -0.23 -5.94 4.84
C GLU A 68 0.49 -6.78 3.78
N VAL A 69 1.63 -7.35 4.15
CA VAL A 69 2.47 -8.22 3.30
C VAL A 69 2.89 -9.45 4.10
N ASP A 70 3.16 -10.56 3.41
CA ASP A 70 3.59 -11.82 4.03
C ASP A 70 5.06 -11.80 4.48
N ASP A 71 5.90 -11.00 3.82
CA ASP A 71 7.32 -10.80 4.14
C ASP A 71 7.71 -9.31 4.08
N VAL A 72 7.60 -8.63 5.24
CA VAL A 72 7.93 -7.20 5.36
C VAL A 72 9.42 -6.92 5.19
N ASP A 73 10.31 -7.84 5.59
CA ASP A 73 11.75 -7.72 5.40
C ASP A 73 12.11 -7.71 3.90
N ALA A 74 11.51 -8.60 3.11
CA ALA A 74 11.74 -8.67 1.68
C ALA A 74 11.30 -7.37 0.97
N VAL A 75 10.13 -6.82 1.33
CA VAL A 75 9.61 -5.56 0.80
C VAL A 75 10.48 -4.39 1.22
N TYR A 76 10.88 -4.32 2.49
CA TYR A 76 11.75 -3.27 3.02
C TYR A 76 13.13 -3.25 2.34
N GLN A 77 13.76 -4.42 2.18
CA GLN A 77 15.02 -4.53 1.44
C GLN A 77 14.84 -4.14 -0.05
N ARG A 78 13.67 -4.42 -0.64
CA ARG A 78 13.36 -3.99 -2.00
C ARG A 78 13.22 -2.49 -2.11
N ALA A 79 12.50 -1.84 -1.19
CA ALA A 79 12.38 -0.38 -1.13
C ALA A 79 13.75 0.30 -1.08
N LYS A 80 14.65 -0.23 -0.22
CA LYS A 80 16.05 0.24 -0.14
C LYS A 80 16.81 0.10 -1.44
N ARG A 81 16.71 -1.06 -2.12
CA ARG A 81 17.37 -1.29 -3.41
C ARG A 81 16.85 -0.38 -4.52
N LEU A 82 15.55 -0.08 -4.51
CA LEU A 82 14.91 0.82 -5.46
C LEU A 82 15.17 2.30 -5.14
N GLY A 83 15.76 2.61 -3.98
CA GLY A 83 16.09 3.97 -3.57
C GLY A 83 14.87 4.79 -3.15
N HIS A 84 13.82 4.13 -2.63
CA HIS A 84 12.67 4.82 -2.06
C HIS A 84 13.00 5.41 -0.69
N ASP A 85 12.41 6.57 -0.40
CA ASP A 85 12.50 7.19 0.90
C ASP A 85 11.70 6.39 1.92
N ILE A 86 12.34 6.08 3.04
CA ILE A 86 11.74 5.38 4.18
C ILE A 86 11.63 6.41 5.31
N GLU A 87 10.43 6.95 5.49
CA GLU A 87 10.17 8.00 6.48
C GLU A 87 10.26 7.48 7.93
N TYR A 88 9.90 6.21 8.13
CA TYR A 88 9.96 5.51 9.41
C TYR A 88 10.57 4.13 9.20
N GLU A 89 11.65 3.85 9.93
CA GLU A 89 12.41 2.60 9.77
C GLU A 89 11.61 1.38 10.25
N LEU A 90 11.88 0.22 9.65
CA LEU A 90 11.22 -1.04 10.03
C LEU A 90 11.44 -1.31 11.53
N THR A 91 10.33 -1.41 12.25
CA THR A 91 10.31 -1.46 13.71
C THR A 91 9.27 -2.49 14.17
N ASP A 92 9.67 -3.34 15.12
CA ASP A 92 8.74 -4.23 15.81
C ASP A 92 7.90 -3.43 16.80
N GLU A 93 6.64 -3.19 16.44
CA GLU A 93 5.71 -2.42 17.25
C GLU A 93 5.00 -3.30 18.30
N PRO A 94 4.61 -2.76 19.46
CA PRO A 94 4.10 -3.55 20.58
C PRO A 94 2.77 -4.27 20.32
N TRP A 95 2.06 -3.93 19.23
CA TRP A 95 0.82 -4.59 18.84
C TRP A 95 1.04 -5.89 18.05
N GLY A 96 2.27 -6.18 17.59
CA GLY A 96 2.65 -7.49 17.03
C GLY A 96 1.82 -7.93 15.82
N VAL A 97 1.47 -6.98 14.96
CA VAL A 97 0.78 -7.21 13.68
C VAL A 97 1.79 -7.07 12.56
#